data_AF-A0A0D3AK60-F1
#
_entry.id   AF-A0A0D3AK60-F1
#
_cell.length_a   1.000
_cell.length_b   1.000
_cell.length_c   1.000
_cell.angle_alpha   90.00
_cell.angle_beta   90.00
_cell.angle_gamma   90.00
#
_symmetry.space_group_name_H-M   'P 1'
#
loop_
_entity.id
_entity.type
_entity.pdbx_description
1 polymer ?
#
loop_
_entity_poly.entity_id
_entity_poly.type
_entity_poly.pdbx_seq_one_letter_code
_entity_poly.pdbx_strand_id
1 'polypeptide(L)'
;MTMMRSFSMAMLFFTLVSSISMVSSSPEAEFVKKTISSHKIVIFSKSSCPYCRRAKSVFGELDQVPHVVELDEREDGWNVQSALGEIVGRRTVPQVFINGKHIGGSDDTVEAHESGELAKLLGVSTKAEL
;
A
#
# COMPACT_ATOMS: atom_id res chain seq x y z
N MET A 1 53.62 -24.25 45.19
CA MET A 1 52.18 -24.57 45.12
C MET A 1 51.47 -23.29 44.70
N THR A 2 50.90 -23.30 43.50
CA THR A 2 50.75 -22.15 42.60
C THR A 2 49.76 -21.09 43.11
N MET A 3 50.24 -19.85 43.23
CA MET A 3 49.45 -18.66 43.55
C MET A 3 49.29 -17.86 42.25
N MET A 4 48.14 -17.97 41.60
CA MET A 4 47.70 -17.09 40.51
C MET A 4 46.18 -17.24 40.35
N ARG A 5 45.43 -16.23 40.80
CA ARG A 5 44.05 -15.98 40.37
C ARG A 5 43.99 -14.53 39.93
N SER A 6 44.29 -14.31 38.67
CA SER A 6 44.14 -13.03 38.00
C SER A 6 42.66 -12.70 37.89
N PHE A 7 42.28 -11.54 38.42
CA PHE A 7 41.02 -10.89 38.12
C PHE A 7 41.10 -10.19 36.76
N SER A 8 39.93 -10.04 36.14
CA SER A 8 39.60 -9.12 35.04
C SER A 8 39.88 -9.62 33.61
N MET A 9 38.81 -9.91 32.87
CA MET A 9 38.35 -9.01 31.81
C MET A 9 36.92 -9.40 31.43
N ALA A 10 35.96 -8.57 31.83
CA ALA A 10 34.64 -8.57 31.23
C ALA A 10 34.80 -8.27 29.73
N MET A 11 34.38 -9.19 28.88
CA MET A 11 34.12 -8.90 27.46
C MET A 11 32.70 -9.35 27.13
N LEU A 12 31.76 -8.78 27.90
CA LEU A 12 30.36 -8.65 27.53
C LEU A 12 30.27 -7.56 26.46
N PHE A 13 30.43 -7.92 25.18
CA PHE A 13 29.83 -7.18 24.07
C PHE A 13 29.54 -8.16 22.93
N PHE A 14 28.59 -9.05 23.19
CA PHE A 14 27.86 -9.75 22.14
C PHE A 14 26.84 -8.77 21.54
N THR A 15 27.28 -7.70 20.89
CA THR A 15 26.37 -6.89 20.07
C THR A 15 26.19 -7.61 18.76
N LEU A 16 25.15 -8.44 18.75
CA LEU A 16 24.44 -8.88 17.57
C LEU A 16 24.17 -7.65 16.69
N VAL A 17 25.05 -7.37 15.73
CA VAL A 17 24.68 -6.54 14.59
C VAL A 17 23.73 -7.43 13.80
N SER A 18 22.45 -7.38 14.16
CA SER A 18 21.40 -8.01 13.38
C SER A 18 21.55 -7.46 11.98
N SER A 19 21.87 -8.33 11.04
CA SER A 19 21.96 -8.02 9.63
C SER A 19 20.62 -7.42 9.22
N ILE A 20 20.53 -6.10 9.20
CA ILE A 20 19.47 -5.39 8.50
C ILE A 20 19.73 -5.73 7.04
N SER A 21 19.06 -6.77 6.56
CA SER A 21 18.94 -7.04 5.14
C SER A 21 18.36 -5.77 4.52
N MET A 22 19.22 -4.93 3.95
CA MET A 22 18.81 -3.83 3.12
C MET A 22 18.14 -4.44 1.89
N VAL A 23 16.81 -4.58 1.95
CA VAL A 23 16.00 -4.84 0.76
C VAL A 23 16.21 -3.64 -0.15
N SER A 24 16.99 -3.82 -1.20
CA SER A 24 17.07 -2.87 -2.31
C SER A 24 15.67 -2.81 -2.93
N SER A 25 14.87 -1.80 -2.57
CA SER A 25 13.63 -1.52 -3.27
C SER A 25 13.94 -0.94 -4.65
N SER A 26 13.22 -1.39 -5.68
CA SER A 26 13.27 -0.75 -6.99
C SER A 26 12.63 0.65 -6.93
N PRO A 27 13.00 1.59 -7.82
CA PRO A 27 12.37 2.91 -7.89
C PRO A 27 10.84 2.84 -8.02
N GLU A 28 10.31 1.83 -8.71
CA GLU A 28 8.88 1.62 -8.88
C GLU A 28 8.21 1.16 -7.58
N ALA A 29 8.86 0.28 -6.81
CA ALA A 29 8.36 -0.12 -5.50
C ALA A 29 8.33 1.07 -4.52
N GLU A 30 9.33 1.95 -4.57
CA GLU A 30 9.34 3.19 -3.81
C GLU A 30 8.26 4.15 -4.28
N PHE A 31 8.06 4.31 -5.58
CA PHE A 31 6.97 5.11 -6.15
C PHE A 31 5.61 4.62 -5.66
N VAL A 32 5.35 3.31 -5.70
CA VAL A 32 4.09 2.72 -5.22
C VAL A 32 3.89 3.03 -3.73
N LYS A 33 4.88 2.71 -2.89
CA LYS A 33 4.80 2.95 -1.43
C LYS A 33 4.60 4.42 -1.10
N LYS A 34 5.35 5.31 -1.76
CA LYS A 34 5.25 6.76 -1.56
C LYS A 34 3.89 7.28 -2.00
N THR A 35 3.37 6.83 -3.13
CA THR A 35 2.06 7.25 -3.64
C THR A 35 0.96 6.86 -2.64
N ILE A 36 1.01 5.62 -2.13
CA ILE A 36 0.08 5.07 -1.13
C ILE A 36 0.13 5.86 0.18
N SER A 37 1.32 6.24 0.66
CA SER A 37 1.46 6.96 1.92
C SER A 37 1.18 8.46 1.82
N SER A 38 1.27 9.05 0.63
CA SER A 38 1.11 10.50 0.43
C SER A 38 -0.34 10.95 0.21
N HIS A 39 -1.26 10.03 -0.04
CA HIS A 39 -2.64 10.36 -0.38
C HIS A 39 -3.64 9.54 0.45
N LYS A 40 -4.75 10.18 0.83
CA LYS A 40 -5.85 9.53 1.57
C LYS A 40 -6.47 8.38 0.78
N ILE A 41 -6.69 8.57 -0.52
CA ILE A 41 -7.24 7.55 -1.42
C ILE A 41 -6.34 7.44 -2.64
N VAL A 42 -5.92 6.23 -2.98
CA VAL A 42 -5.13 5.93 -4.18
C VAL A 42 -5.80 4.85 -5.00
N ILE A 43 -5.86 5.04 -6.31
CA ILE A 43 -6.32 4.03 -7.26
C ILE A 43 -5.24 3.84 -8.33
N PHE A 44 -4.58 2.70 -8.31
CA PHE A 44 -3.80 2.25 -9.48
C PHE A 44 -4.76 1.68 -10.52
N SER A 45 -4.73 2.24 -11.73
CA SER A 45 -5.80 2.15 -12.71
C SER A 45 -5.23 1.94 -14.13
N LYS A 46 -6.13 1.68 -15.08
CA LYS A 46 -5.91 1.94 -16.52
C LYS A 46 -7.08 2.71 -17.12
N SER A 47 -6.81 3.66 -18.00
CA SER A 47 -7.79 4.61 -18.56
C SER A 47 -8.97 3.91 -19.25
N SER A 48 -8.67 2.86 -20.03
CA SER A 48 -9.64 2.10 -20.83
C SER A 48 -10.37 1.00 -20.04
N CYS A 49 -9.98 0.73 -18.78
CA CYS A 49 -10.50 -0.40 -18.02
C CYS A 49 -11.91 -0.14 -17.43
N PRO A 50 -12.92 -0.97 -17.73
CA PRO A 50 -14.28 -0.81 -17.18
C PRO A 50 -14.35 -1.00 -15.66
N TYR A 51 -13.58 -1.93 -15.10
CA TYR A 51 -13.51 -2.14 -13.65
C TYR A 51 -12.88 -0.95 -12.92
N CYS A 52 -11.91 -0.27 -13.55
CA CYS A 52 -11.34 0.96 -13.00
C CYS A 52 -12.36 2.09 -12.99
N ARG A 53 -13.17 2.24 -14.06
CA ARG A 53 -14.26 3.23 -14.08
C ARG A 53 -15.30 2.96 -13.00
N ARG A 54 -15.69 1.70 -12.81
CA ARG A 54 -16.61 1.29 -11.73
C ARG A 54 -16.08 1.66 -10.35
N ALA A 55 -14.82 1.32 -10.03
CA ALA A 55 -14.22 1.68 -8.75
C ALA A 55 -14.12 3.21 -8.54
N LYS A 56 -13.80 3.99 -9.59
CA LYS A 56 -13.78 5.46 -9.50
C LYS A 56 -15.16 6.06 -9.24
N SER A 57 -16.21 5.49 -9.85
CA SER A 57 -17.60 5.95 -9.65
C SER A 57 -18.02 5.89 -8.18
N VAL A 58 -17.67 4.82 -7.48
CA VAL A 58 -17.96 4.64 -6.05
C VAL A 58 -17.46 5.83 -5.21
N PHE A 59 -16.24 6.31 -5.49
CA PHE A 59 -15.71 7.49 -4.79
C PHE A 59 -16.42 8.79 -5.21
N GLY A 60 -16.85 8.89 -6.47
CA GLY A 60 -17.69 9.99 -6.94
C GLY A 60 -19.05 10.04 -6.23
N GLU A 61 -19.67 8.90 -5.95
CA GLU A 61 -20.93 8.81 -5.20
C GLU A 61 -20.80 9.24 -3.73
N LEU A 62 -19.57 9.19 -3.19
CA LEU A 62 -19.23 9.65 -1.83
C LEU A 62 -18.62 11.06 -1.81
N ASP A 63 -18.68 11.81 -2.92
CA ASP A 63 -18.06 13.13 -3.09
C ASP A 63 -16.56 13.14 -2.70
N GLN A 64 -15.86 12.04 -2.95
CA GLN A 64 -14.43 11.90 -2.70
C GLN A 64 -13.63 11.92 -4.00
N VAL A 65 -12.50 12.61 -3.96
CA VAL A 65 -11.58 12.71 -5.11
C VAL A 65 -10.34 11.84 -4.85
N PRO A 66 -10.20 10.68 -5.53
CA PRO A 66 -9.03 9.83 -5.39
C PRO A 66 -7.81 10.37 -6.15
N HIS A 67 -6.61 10.05 -5.66
CA HIS A 67 -5.40 10.15 -6.47
C HIS A 67 -5.31 8.93 -7.41
N VAL A 68 -5.41 9.15 -8.71
CA VAL A 68 -5.43 8.07 -9.71
C VAL A 68 -4.07 8.00 -10.42
N VAL A 69 -3.50 6.80 -10.47
CA VAL A 69 -2.32 6.50 -11.29
C VAL A 69 -2.76 5.64 -12.46
N GLU A 70 -2.84 6.24 -13.65
CA GLU A 70 -3.13 5.53 -14.90
C GLU A 70 -1.86 4.85 -15.42
N LEU A 71 -1.77 3.54 -15.23
CA LEU A 71 -0.56 2.77 -15.56
C LEU A 71 -0.35 2.62 -17.07
N ASP A 72 -1.39 2.74 -17.88
CA ASP A 72 -1.29 2.71 -19.34
C ASP A 72 -0.83 4.04 -19.95
N GLU A 73 -0.79 5.12 -19.18
CA GLU A 73 -0.33 6.44 -19.61
C GLU A 73 1.10 6.75 -19.14
N ARG A 74 1.77 5.80 -18.49
CA ARG A 74 3.13 5.91 -17.98
C ARG A 74 4.09 5.06 -18.79
N GLU A 75 5.28 5.60 -19.05
CA GLU A 75 6.38 4.85 -19.68
C GLU A 75 6.81 3.64 -18.84
N ASP A 76 6.89 3.80 -17.51
CA ASP A 76 7.27 2.76 -16.55
C ASP A 76 6.08 1.93 -16.04
N GLY A 77 4.89 2.10 -16.62
CA GLY A 77 3.63 1.59 -16.08
C GLY A 77 3.58 0.08 -15.86
N TRP A 78 4.22 -0.70 -16.73
CA TRP A 78 4.34 -2.15 -16.58
C TRP A 78 5.21 -2.55 -15.38
N ASN A 79 6.30 -1.83 -15.13
CA ASN A 79 7.20 -2.07 -14.01
C ASN A 79 6.52 -1.66 -12.69
N VAL A 80 5.82 -0.53 -12.69
CA VAL A 80 4.98 -0.10 -11.56
C VAL A 80 3.89 -1.12 -11.26
N GLN A 81 3.21 -1.66 -12.28
CA GLN A 81 2.21 -2.72 -12.10
C GLN A 81 2.83 -4.01 -11.52
N SER A 82 4.06 -4.33 -11.91
CA SER A 82 4.80 -5.47 -11.39
C SER A 82 5.14 -5.30 -9.91
N ALA A 83 5.74 -4.17 -9.55
CA ALA A 83 6.08 -3.83 -8.17
C ALA A 83 4.83 -3.75 -7.28
N LEU A 84 3.74 -3.16 -7.77
CA LEU A 84 2.45 -3.17 -7.10
C LEU A 84 1.98 -4.60 -6.82
N GLY A 85 2.09 -5.49 -7.81
CA GLY A 85 1.71 -6.88 -7.68
C GLY A 85 2.54 -7.66 -6.65
N GLU A 86 3.82 -7.33 -6.50
CA GLU A 86 4.67 -7.89 -5.43
C GLU A 86 4.26 -7.39 -4.04
N ILE A 87 3.82 -6.13 -3.94
CA ILE A 87 3.38 -5.52 -2.67
C ILE A 87 2.04 -6.08 -2.20
N VAL A 88 1.07 -6.26 -3.10
CA VAL A 88 -0.30 -6.67 -2.73
C VAL A 88 -0.67 -8.11 -3.09
N GLY A 89 0.21 -8.84 -3.76
CA GLY A 89 -0.03 -10.20 -4.24
C GLY A 89 -0.98 -10.31 -5.45
N ARG A 90 -1.39 -9.19 -6.05
CA ARG A 90 -2.32 -9.14 -7.21
C ARG A 90 -1.84 -8.11 -8.23
N ARG A 91 -1.64 -8.55 -9.48
CA ARG A 91 -1.22 -7.67 -10.60
C ARG A 91 -2.38 -7.01 -11.35
N THR A 92 -3.63 -7.34 -11.04
CA THR A 92 -4.80 -6.80 -11.75
C THR A 92 -5.05 -5.33 -11.40
N VAL A 93 -5.71 -4.59 -12.28
CA VAL A 93 -6.25 -3.25 -11.97
C VAL A 93 -7.79 -3.30 -11.93
N PRO A 94 -8.46 -2.46 -11.12
CA PRO A 94 -7.87 -1.47 -10.21
C PRO A 94 -7.22 -2.12 -8.98
N GLN A 95 -6.34 -1.37 -8.30
CA GLN A 95 -5.96 -1.62 -6.90
C GLN A 95 -6.20 -0.34 -6.09
N VAL A 96 -7.04 -0.45 -5.08
CA VAL A 96 -7.55 0.67 -4.27
C VAL A 96 -6.94 0.64 -2.88
N PHE A 97 -6.52 1.82 -2.41
CA PHE A 97 -5.97 2.02 -1.07
C PHE A 97 -6.66 3.20 -0.38
N ILE A 98 -6.89 3.08 0.92
CA ILE A 98 -7.42 4.15 1.78
C ILE A 98 -6.57 4.25 3.04
N ASN A 99 -6.02 5.44 3.31
CA ASN A 99 -5.11 5.69 4.44
C ASN A 99 -3.97 4.65 4.52
N GLY A 100 -3.41 4.29 3.36
CA GLY A 100 -2.38 3.26 3.26
C GLY A 100 -2.85 1.80 3.34
N LYS A 101 -4.10 1.54 3.76
CA LYS A 101 -4.69 0.19 3.81
C LYS A 101 -5.12 -0.24 2.41
N HIS A 102 -4.69 -1.43 1.98
CA HIS A 102 -5.15 -2.05 0.75
C HIS A 102 -6.59 -2.54 0.91
N ILE A 103 -7.47 -2.09 0.00
CA ILE A 103 -8.89 -2.47 -0.02
C ILE A 103 -9.13 -3.62 -1.00
N GLY A 104 -8.48 -3.58 -2.16
CA GLY A 104 -8.61 -4.61 -3.19
C GLY A 104 -8.88 -4.03 -4.58
N GLY A 105 -9.61 -4.79 -5.40
CA GLY A 105 -10.02 -4.41 -6.75
C GLY A 105 -11.40 -3.78 -6.81
N SER A 106 -12.04 -3.86 -7.98
CA SER A 106 -13.34 -3.22 -8.20
C SER A 106 -14.46 -3.84 -7.37
N ASP A 107 -14.53 -5.18 -7.29
CA ASP A 107 -15.60 -5.84 -6.54
C ASP A 107 -15.43 -5.60 -5.04
N ASP A 108 -14.19 -5.73 -4.53
CA ASP A 108 -13.85 -5.42 -3.14
C ASP A 108 -14.25 -3.97 -2.76
N THR A 109 -14.06 -3.01 -3.68
CA THR A 109 -14.41 -1.60 -3.47
C THR A 109 -15.93 -1.38 -3.43
N VAL A 110 -16.67 -2.06 -4.31
CA VAL A 110 -18.14 -1.96 -4.35
C VAL A 110 -18.75 -2.61 -3.11
N GLU A 111 -18.27 -3.79 -2.72
CA GLU A 111 -18.72 -4.48 -1.51
C GLU A 111 -18.47 -3.62 -0.26
N ALA A 112 -17.30 -2.99 -0.15
CA ALA A 112 -17.01 -2.07 0.94
C ALA A 112 -17.94 -0.85 0.94
N HIS A 113 -18.36 -0.36 -0.23
CA HIS A 113 -19.31 0.74 -0.34
C HIS A 113 -20.72 0.34 0.08
N GLU A 114 -21.23 -0.76 -0.46
CA GLU A 114 -22.57 -1.28 -0.18
C GLU A 114 -22.74 -1.67 1.29
N SER A 115 -21.68 -2.18 1.93
CA SER A 115 -21.67 -2.50 3.37
C SER A 115 -21.51 -1.28 4.29
N GLY A 116 -21.23 -0.09 3.74
CA GLY A 116 -20.95 1.13 4.51
C GLY A 116 -19.55 1.20 5.13
N GLU A 117 -18.74 0.14 5.06
CA GLU A 117 -17.37 0.13 5.57
C GLU A 117 -16.49 1.18 4.88
N LEU A 118 -16.69 1.40 3.58
CA LEU A 118 -15.94 2.41 2.82
C LEU A 118 -16.17 3.82 3.37
N ALA A 119 -17.42 4.16 3.66
CA ALA A 119 -17.78 5.46 4.21
C ALA A 119 -17.20 5.65 5.62
N LYS A 120 -17.25 4.60 6.45
CA LYS A 120 -16.61 4.57 7.77
C LYS A 120 -15.10 4.77 7.70
N LEU A 121 -14.40 4.09 6.78
CA LEU A 121 -12.95 4.27 6.56
C LEU A 121 -12.60 5.69 6.10
N LEU A 122 -13.52 6.34 5.39
CA LEU A 122 -13.35 7.70 4.88
C LEU A 122 -13.79 8.78 5.87
N GLY A 123 -14.52 8.41 6.92
CA GLY A 123 -15.11 9.34 7.88
C GLY A 123 -16.23 10.18 7.27
N VAL A 124 -17.02 9.62 6.35
CA VAL A 124 -18.13 10.28 5.67
C VAL A 124 -19.44 9.55 5.93
N SER A 125 -20.57 10.26 5.87
CA SER A 125 -21.90 9.67 5.99
C SER A 125 -22.35 9.08 4.65
N THR A 126 -23.01 7.93 4.67
CA THR A 126 -23.65 7.39 3.45
C THR A 126 -25.01 8.03 3.24
N LYS A 127 -25.42 8.15 1.98
CA LYS A 127 -26.75 8.68 1.62
C LYS A 127 -27.90 7.77 2.08
N ALA A 128 -27.61 6.52 2.48
CA ALA A 128 -28.59 5.56 2.98
C ALA A 128 -29.02 5.82 4.44
N GLU A 129 -28.37 6.73 5.15
CA GLU A 129 -28.74 7.15 6.52
C GLU A 129 -29.53 8.48 6.57
N LEU A 130 -29.93 9.03 5.41
CA LEU A 130 -30.80 10.21 5.27
C LEU A 130 -32.13 9.81 4.62
#